data_AF-A0A815VTM9-F1
#
_entry.id   AF-A0A815VTM9-F1
#
_cell.length_a   1.000
_cell.length_b   1.000
_cell.length_c   1.000
_cell.angle_alpha   90.00
_cell.angle_beta   90.00
_cell.angle_gamma   90.00
#
_symmetry.space_group_name_H-M   'P 1'
#
loop_
_entity.id
_entity.type
_entity.pdbx_description
1 polymer ?
#
loop_
_entity_poly.entity_id
_entity_poly.type
_entity_poly.pdbx_seq_one_letter_code
_entity_poly.pdbx_strand_id
1 'polypeptide(L)'
;MFCGNNSQPVYGFDTFTGLPTDWRNGHGHGAFNIPNGTNISVPYNTILVKGLFIDTLPDQLLLFDRLYQCHTPVSFVHIDCDIYDSTRDILFLLGSRFVSGTILLFDELFNYPGYEKHELKALYEFLSSSNMRLIPVGTSGSIDRHPTQDGTIQSFALVVDLEQNM
;
A
#
# COMPACT_ATOMS: atom_id res chain seq x y z
N MET A 1 8.63 21.56 3.90
CA MET A 1 7.35 22.28 3.69
C MET A 1 6.57 21.47 2.65
N PHE A 2 5.37 21.01 2.99
CA PHE A 2 4.54 20.19 2.10
C PHE A 2 3.66 21.08 1.20
N CYS A 3 3.34 20.60 0.00
CA CYS A 3 2.51 21.31 -0.96
C CYS A 3 1.01 21.23 -0.59
N GLY A 4 0.29 22.36 -0.59
CA GLY A 4 -1.14 22.47 -0.23
C GLY A 4 -2.12 22.35 -1.41
N ASN A 5 -1.83 21.49 -2.39
CA ASN A 5 -2.70 21.27 -3.55
C ASN A 5 -3.72 20.16 -3.23
N ASN A 6 -4.98 20.31 -3.66
CA ASN A 6 -6.08 19.36 -3.38
C ASN A 6 -6.68 18.76 -4.67
N SER A 7 -6.02 18.93 -5.82
CA SER A 7 -6.47 18.43 -7.12
C SER A 7 -5.40 17.55 -7.78
N GLN A 8 -4.72 16.71 -6.99
CA GLN A 8 -3.79 15.72 -7.55
C GLN A 8 -4.53 14.54 -8.20
N PRO A 9 -3.96 13.96 -9.27
CA PRO A 9 -4.42 12.67 -9.77
C PRO A 9 -4.18 11.56 -8.73
N VAL A 10 -4.92 10.47 -8.87
CA VAL A 10 -4.71 9.23 -8.14
C VAL A 10 -3.79 8.33 -8.96
N TYR A 11 -2.78 7.74 -8.32
CA TYR A 11 -1.84 6.85 -8.99
C TYR A 11 -2.12 5.40 -8.62
N GLY A 12 -2.28 4.54 -9.63
CA GLY A 12 -2.38 3.09 -9.48
C GLY A 12 -1.10 2.43 -9.97
N PHE A 13 -0.46 1.63 -9.13
CA PHE A 13 0.78 0.93 -9.44
C PHE A 13 0.50 -0.57 -9.49
N ASP A 14 0.87 -1.23 -10.58
CA ASP A 14 0.68 -2.67 -10.76
C ASP A 14 1.65 -3.21 -11.82
N THR A 15 1.98 -4.49 -11.78
CA THR A 15 2.71 -5.15 -12.88
C THR A 15 1.85 -5.29 -14.14
N PHE A 16 0.53 -5.36 -13.94
CA PHE A 16 -0.52 -5.81 -14.85
C PHE A 16 -0.28 -7.21 -15.43
N THR A 17 0.65 -7.96 -14.84
CA THR A 17 1.00 -9.33 -15.20
C THR A 17 0.71 -10.30 -14.07
N GLY A 18 0.09 -9.83 -12.99
CA GLY A 18 -0.22 -10.59 -11.80
C GLY A 18 0.92 -10.64 -10.78
N LEU A 19 0.75 -11.53 -9.79
CA LEU A 19 1.69 -11.67 -8.68
C LEU A 19 3.12 -11.98 -9.16
N PRO A 20 4.15 -11.32 -8.62
CA PRO A 20 5.54 -11.59 -8.99
C PRO A 20 6.07 -12.89 -8.39
N THR A 21 5.48 -13.37 -7.30
CA THR A 21 5.84 -14.62 -6.62
C THR A 21 4.58 -15.34 -6.16
N ASP A 22 4.74 -16.58 -5.71
CA ASP A 22 3.62 -17.31 -5.10
C ASP A 22 3.17 -16.64 -3.79
N TRP A 23 1.86 -16.58 -3.57
CA TRP A 23 1.28 -16.07 -2.32
C TRP A 23 0.87 -17.22 -1.40
N ARG A 24 -0.13 -18.01 -1.84
CA ARG A 24 -0.74 -19.10 -1.06
C ARG A 24 -1.44 -20.11 -1.96
N ASN A 25 -1.97 -21.18 -1.38
CA ASN A 25 -2.73 -22.17 -2.14
C ASN A 25 -3.89 -21.50 -2.92
N GLY A 26 -3.95 -21.75 -4.23
CA GLY A 26 -4.93 -21.14 -5.14
C GLY A 26 -4.46 -19.84 -5.80
N HIS A 27 -3.40 -19.20 -5.30
CA HIS A 27 -2.89 -17.91 -5.78
C HIS A 27 -1.36 -17.95 -5.89
N GLY A 28 -0.88 -18.30 -7.08
CA GLY A 28 0.55 -18.38 -7.40
C GLY A 28 1.04 -17.21 -8.26
N HIS A 29 2.30 -17.29 -8.69
CA HIS A 29 2.89 -16.37 -9.67
C HIS A 29 1.97 -16.18 -10.88
N GLY A 30 1.78 -14.92 -11.28
CA GLY A 30 0.90 -14.53 -12.39
C GLY A 30 -0.60 -14.57 -12.08
N ALA A 31 -1.02 -14.95 -10.86
CA ALA A 31 -2.40 -14.77 -10.42
C ALA A 31 -2.80 -13.29 -10.53
N PHE A 32 -4.07 -13.04 -10.86
CA PHE A 32 -4.63 -11.69 -11.08
C PHE A 32 -4.10 -10.93 -12.30
N ASN A 33 -3.40 -11.59 -13.24
CA ASN A 33 -3.00 -11.00 -14.51
C ASN A 33 -4.17 -10.35 -15.28
N ILE A 34 -3.93 -9.16 -15.84
CA ILE A 34 -4.86 -8.46 -16.73
C ILE A 34 -4.33 -8.58 -18.17
N PRO A 35 -4.94 -9.42 -19.04
CA PRO A 35 -4.41 -9.71 -20.37
C PRO A 35 -4.14 -8.50 -21.28
N ASN A 36 -4.85 -7.39 -21.06
CA ASN A 36 -4.71 -6.14 -21.83
C ASN A 36 -3.90 -5.06 -21.10
N GLY A 37 -3.17 -5.42 -20.04
CA GLY A 37 -2.31 -4.50 -19.31
C GLY A 37 -3.07 -3.30 -18.74
N THR A 38 -2.57 -2.11 -19.05
CA THR A 38 -3.13 -0.82 -18.62
C THR A 38 -4.33 -0.36 -19.44
N ASN A 39 -4.79 -1.12 -20.45
CA ASN A 39 -5.98 -0.75 -21.22
C ASN A 39 -7.26 -1.13 -20.46
N ILE A 40 -7.45 -0.48 -19.31
CA ILE A 40 -8.58 -0.64 -18.40
C ILE A 40 -9.28 0.71 -18.25
N SER A 41 -10.61 0.67 -18.10
CA SER A 41 -11.40 1.87 -17.87
C SER A 41 -11.17 2.38 -16.46
N VAL A 42 -10.56 3.57 -16.34
CA VAL A 42 -10.30 4.25 -15.06
C VAL A 42 -10.81 5.69 -15.11
N PRO A 43 -11.13 6.32 -13.96
CA PRO A 43 -11.47 7.74 -13.91
C PRO A 43 -10.40 8.62 -14.56
N TYR A 44 -10.80 9.74 -15.17
CA TYR A 44 -9.89 10.62 -15.93
C TYR A 44 -8.73 11.21 -15.12
N ASN A 45 -8.88 11.29 -13.80
CA ASN A 45 -7.85 11.75 -12.86
C ASN A 45 -6.98 10.59 -12.33
N THR A 46 -6.96 9.45 -13.01
CA THR A 46 -6.15 8.28 -12.63
C THR A 46 -4.96 8.14 -13.56
N ILE A 47 -3.79 7.87 -13.00
CA ILE A 47 -2.56 7.56 -13.73
C ILE A 47 -2.12 6.16 -13.33
N LEU A 48 -1.98 5.27 -14.33
CA LEU A 48 -1.51 3.91 -14.11
C LEU A 48 -0.01 3.82 -14.38
N VAL A 49 0.72 3.24 -13.44
CA VAL A 49 2.16 3.03 -13.50
C VAL A 49 2.42 1.54 -13.56
N LYS A 50 2.93 1.07 -14.70
CA LYS A 50 3.21 -0.34 -14.93
C LYS A 50 4.61 -0.74 -14.45
N GLY A 51 4.69 -1.73 -13.58
CA GLY A 51 5.93 -2.36 -13.13
C GLY A 51 5.85 -2.80 -11.67
N LEU A 52 6.95 -3.36 -11.17
CA LEU A 52 7.08 -3.67 -9.74
C LEU A 52 7.19 -2.37 -8.93
N PHE A 53 6.72 -2.40 -7.69
CA PHE A 53 6.81 -1.25 -6.77
C PHE A 53 8.26 -0.80 -6.58
N ILE A 54 9.19 -1.74 -6.40
CA ILE A 54 10.63 -1.48 -6.23
C ILE A 54 11.26 -0.76 -7.42
N ASP A 55 10.77 -1.02 -8.63
CA ASP A 55 11.31 -0.44 -9.87
C ASP A 55 10.67 0.91 -10.19
N THR A 56 9.41 1.12 -9.78
CA THR A 56 8.60 2.24 -10.28
C THR A 56 8.37 3.35 -9.26
N LEU A 57 8.16 3.02 -7.99
CA LEU A 57 7.90 4.04 -6.96
C LEU A 57 9.05 5.06 -6.82
N PRO A 58 10.34 4.66 -6.78
CA PRO A 58 11.43 5.63 -6.59
C PRO A 58 11.43 6.73 -7.66
N ASP A 59 11.30 6.35 -8.92
CA ASP A 59 11.30 7.27 -10.05
C ASP A 59 10.05 8.16 -10.07
N GLN A 60 8.88 7.61 -9.73
CA GLN A 60 7.65 8.41 -9.62
C GLN A 60 7.71 9.44 -8.49
N LEU A 61 8.23 9.06 -7.32
CA LEU A 61 8.41 9.99 -6.21
C LEU A 61 9.34 11.16 -6.58
N LEU A 62 10.44 10.88 -7.30
CA LEU A 62 11.33 11.92 -7.83
C LEU A 62 10.65 12.82 -8.86
N LEU A 63 9.77 12.27 -9.70
CA LEU A 63 8.98 13.05 -10.64
C LEU A 63 7.99 13.98 -9.90
N PHE A 64 7.32 13.49 -8.85
CA PHE A 64 6.41 14.31 -8.05
C PHE A 64 7.15 15.46 -7.38
N ASP A 65 8.31 15.20 -6.79
CA ASP A 65 9.10 16.24 -6.14
C ASP A 65 9.55 17.33 -7.11
N ARG A 66 9.95 16.94 -8.32
CA ARG A 66 10.31 17.90 -9.38
C ARG A 66 9.09 18.69 -9.85
N LEU A 67 7.95 18.03 -10.04
CA LEU A 67 6.72 18.65 -10.52
C LEU A 67 6.20 19.70 -9.52
N TYR A 68 6.19 19.36 -8.24
CA TYR A 68 5.64 20.21 -7.19
C TYR A 68 6.70 21.08 -6.50
N GLN A 69 7.98 20.91 -6.84
CA GLN A 69 9.11 21.65 -6.28
C GLN A 69 9.17 21.56 -4.75
N CYS A 70 8.74 20.42 -4.19
CA CYS A 70 8.70 20.15 -2.76
C CYS A 70 8.89 18.65 -2.49
N HIS A 71 9.24 18.28 -1.26
CA HIS A 71 9.15 16.88 -0.84
C HIS A 71 7.67 16.52 -0.69
N THR A 72 7.13 15.81 -1.68
CA THR A 72 5.69 15.55 -1.82
C THR A 72 5.25 14.55 -0.75
N PRO A 73 4.26 14.89 0.10
CA PRO A 73 3.71 13.95 1.07
C PRO A 73 2.72 13.00 0.40
N VAL A 74 2.42 11.90 1.07
CA VAL A 74 1.32 11.01 0.70
C VAL A 74 0.20 11.14 1.72
N SER A 75 -0.99 11.54 1.28
CA SER A 75 -2.16 11.68 2.15
C SER A 75 -2.90 10.36 2.38
N PHE A 76 -2.89 9.47 1.38
CA PHE A 76 -3.61 8.20 1.39
C PHE A 76 -2.85 7.15 0.58
N VAL A 77 -2.77 5.92 1.11
CA VAL A 77 -2.29 4.73 0.40
C VAL A 77 -3.30 3.61 0.58
N HIS A 78 -3.72 3.03 -0.54
CA HIS A 78 -4.40 1.74 -0.55
C HIS A 78 -3.37 0.66 -0.91
N ILE A 79 -3.17 -0.29 -0.01
CA ILE A 79 -2.20 -1.39 -0.10
C ILE A 79 -3.03 -2.65 -0.32
N ASP A 80 -3.04 -3.12 -1.56
CA ASP A 80 -3.80 -4.28 -2.03
C ASP A 80 -2.84 -5.07 -2.93
N CYS A 81 -1.87 -5.73 -2.30
CA CYS A 81 -0.77 -6.36 -3.02
C CYS A 81 -0.44 -7.76 -2.52
N ASP A 82 -1.21 -8.25 -1.55
CA ASP A 82 -1.23 -9.60 -0.96
C ASP A 82 0.04 -10.07 -0.27
N ILE A 83 1.20 -9.90 -0.90
CA ILE A 83 2.45 -10.55 -0.54
C ILE A 83 3.38 -9.62 0.23
N TYR A 84 4.15 -10.24 1.13
CA TYR A 84 5.12 -9.58 1.99
C TYR A 84 6.09 -8.66 1.24
N ASP A 85 6.72 -9.14 0.16
CA ASP A 85 7.75 -8.36 -0.54
C ASP A 85 7.19 -7.07 -1.14
N SER A 86 6.00 -7.15 -1.76
CA SER A 86 5.29 -5.98 -2.29
C SER A 86 4.94 -4.98 -1.20
N THR A 87 4.33 -5.44 -0.11
CA THR A 87 3.96 -4.57 1.02
C THR A 87 5.21 -3.91 1.64
N ARG A 88 6.28 -4.68 1.83
CA ARG A 88 7.56 -4.17 2.36
C ARG A 88 8.08 -3.07 1.46
N ASP A 89 8.15 -3.30 0.15
CA ASP A 89 8.68 -2.31 -0.79
C ASP A 89 7.84 -1.01 -0.73
N ILE A 90 6.52 -1.10 -0.73
CA ILE A 90 5.63 0.07 -0.58
C ILE A 90 5.94 0.83 0.72
N LEU A 91 5.94 0.14 1.87
CA LEU A 91 6.11 0.79 3.17
C LEU A 91 7.48 1.45 3.33
N PHE A 92 8.55 0.76 2.93
CA PHE A 92 9.91 1.30 3.06
C PHE A 92 10.20 2.42 2.05
N LEU A 93 9.68 2.34 0.83
CA LEU A 93 9.85 3.39 -0.19
C LEU A 93 9.01 4.64 0.10
N LEU A 94 7.80 4.47 0.64
CA LEU A 94 6.93 5.57 1.01
C LEU A 94 7.14 6.09 2.43
N GLY A 95 7.92 5.40 3.27
CA GLY A 95 8.06 5.73 4.69
C GLY A 95 8.42 7.19 4.98
N SER A 96 9.32 7.79 4.19
CA SER A 96 9.70 9.21 4.32
C SER A 96 8.67 10.20 3.78
N ARG A 97 7.60 9.71 3.14
CA ARG A 97 6.50 10.48 2.54
C ARG A 97 5.28 10.53 3.46
N PHE A 98 5.22 9.65 4.45
CA PHE A 98 4.16 9.62 5.44
C PHE A 98 4.28 10.81 6.40
N VAL A 99 3.14 11.44 6.68
CA VAL A 99 2.98 12.60 7.55
C VAL A 99 1.84 12.35 8.53
N SER A 100 1.76 13.11 9.63
CA SER A 100 0.60 13.00 10.52
C SER A 100 -0.70 13.23 9.74
N GLY A 101 -1.64 12.30 9.86
CA GLY A 101 -2.87 12.27 9.08
C GLY A 101 -2.81 11.46 7.79
N THR A 102 -1.66 10.92 7.37
CA THR A 102 -1.61 9.94 6.28
C THR A 102 -2.42 8.71 6.66
N ILE A 103 -3.33 8.29 5.79
CA ILE A 103 -4.13 7.08 5.96
C ILE A 103 -3.50 5.94 5.17
N LEU A 104 -3.26 4.81 5.84
CA LEU A 104 -2.84 3.55 5.25
C LEU A 104 -4.02 2.58 5.34
N LEU A 105 -4.58 2.20 4.21
CA LEU A 105 -5.62 1.19 4.10
C LEU A 105 -5.00 -0.07 3.50
N PHE A 106 -5.03 -1.16 4.25
CA PHE A 106 -4.64 -2.47 3.78
C PHE A 106 -5.89 -3.25 3.37
N ASP A 107 -5.88 -3.96 2.25
CA ASP A 107 -6.99 -4.83 1.85
C ASP A 107 -6.89 -6.22 2.48
N GLU A 108 -5.68 -6.73 2.69
CA GLU A 108 -5.40 -8.12 3.10
C GLU A 108 -4.51 -8.22 4.36
N LEU A 109 -4.90 -7.50 5.43
CA LEU A 109 -4.10 -7.43 6.66
C LEU A 109 -4.38 -8.56 7.67
N PHE A 110 -5.62 -9.05 7.71
CA PHE A 110 -6.09 -10.06 8.68
C PHE A 110 -7.07 -11.05 8.04
N ASN A 111 -7.56 -12.03 8.81
CA ASN A 111 -8.75 -12.84 8.50
C ASN A 111 -8.61 -13.88 7.37
N TYR A 112 -7.41 -14.26 6.95
CA TYR A 112 -7.20 -15.45 6.09
C TYR A 112 -6.04 -16.30 6.59
N PRO A 113 -6.01 -17.63 6.36
CA PRO A 113 -4.95 -18.49 6.87
C PRO A 113 -3.55 -18.03 6.39
N GLY A 114 -2.66 -17.76 7.35
CA GLY A 114 -1.27 -17.37 7.08
C GLY A 114 -1.02 -15.87 6.91
N TYR A 115 -2.03 -15.00 7.13
CA TYR A 115 -1.92 -13.54 7.02
C TYR A 115 -0.71 -12.95 7.77
N GLU A 116 -0.31 -13.58 8.88
CA GLU A 116 0.80 -13.13 9.70
C GLU A 116 2.17 -13.16 9.00
N LYS A 117 2.26 -13.76 7.82
CA LYS A 117 3.50 -13.87 7.03
C LYS A 117 3.59 -12.85 5.90
N HIS A 118 2.53 -12.08 5.66
CA HIS A 118 2.35 -11.24 4.49
C HIS A 118 2.32 -9.75 4.88
N GLU A 119 1.26 -9.02 4.52
CA GLU A 119 1.18 -7.57 4.73
C GLU A 119 1.41 -7.19 6.19
N LEU A 120 0.87 -7.97 7.14
CA LEU A 120 1.04 -7.74 8.56
C LEU A 120 2.50 -7.87 9.01
N LYS A 121 3.25 -8.82 8.45
CA LYS A 121 4.67 -8.99 8.75
C LYS A 121 5.48 -7.79 8.24
N ALA A 122 5.23 -7.36 7.01
CA ALA A 122 5.88 -6.19 6.43
C ALA A 122 5.60 -4.93 7.25
N LEU A 123 4.35 -4.74 7.67
CA LEU A 123 3.96 -3.65 8.56
C LEU A 123 4.70 -3.72 9.90
N TYR A 124 4.73 -4.88 10.54
CA TYR A 124 5.44 -5.07 11.81
C TYR A 124 6.92 -4.72 11.70
N GLU A 125 7.61 -5.19 10.66
CA GLU A 125 9.03 -4.91 10.45
C GLU A 125 9.29 -3.43 10.13
N PHE A 126 8.44 -2.81 9.31
CA PHE A 126 8.51 -1.37 9.03
C PHE A 126 8.38 -0.54 10.32
N LEU A 127 7.37 -0.83 11.15
CA LEU A 127 7.18 -0.16 12.44
C LEU A 127 8.35 -0.42 13.40
N SER A 128 8.88 -1.64 13.42
CA SER A 128 10.04 -1.98 14.27
C SER A 128 11.32 -1.26 13.86
N SER A 129 11.42 -0.86 12.59
CA SER A 129 12.58 -0.14 12.02
C SER A 129 12.44 1.38 12.01
N SER A 130 11.29 1.92 12.45
CA SER A 130 10.98 3.35 12.37
C SER A 130 10.45 3.89 13.69
N ASN A 131 10.41 5.22 13.83
CA ASN A 131 9.70 5.89 14.93
C ASN A 131 8.24 6.20 14.56
N MET A 132 7.70 5.50 13.56
CA MET A 132 6.35 5.72 13.06
C MET A 132 5.35 5.18 14.10
N ARG A 133 4.41 6.03 14.50
CA ARG A 133 3.24 5.61 15.27
C ARG A 133 2.01 5.60 14.37
N LEU A 134 1.25 4.51 14.46
CA LEU A 134 -0.02 4.36 13.77
C LEU A 134 -1.15 4.22 14.79
N ILE A 135 -2.26 4.89 14.53
CA ILE A 135 -3.50 4.74 15.29
C ILE A 135 -4.48 3.91 14.46
N PRO A 136 -5.07 2.85 15.02
CA PRO A 136 -6.18 2.13 14.40
C PRO A 136 -7.35 3.07 14.08
N VAL A 137 -7.77 3.10 12.81
CA VAL A 137 -9.04 3.72 12.41
C VAL A 137 -10.15 2.67 12.52
N GLY A 138 -9.90 1.47 11.99
CA GLY A 138 -10.79 0.32 12.12
C GLY A 138 -10.91 -0.52 10.85
N THR A 139 -11.85 -1.45 10.88
CA THR A 139 -12.23 -2.35 9.79
C THR A 139 -13.76 -2.40 9.72
N SER A 140 -14.32 -2.83 8.58
CA SER A 140 -15.76 -2.94 8.39
C SER A 140 -16.39 -4.14 9.10
N GLY A 141 -15.60 -4.98 9.79
CA GLY A 141 -16.09 -6.18 10.45
C GLY A 141 -15.24 -6.72 11.59
N SER A 142 -15.48 -7.98 11.95
CA SER A 142 -14.78 -8.66 13.03
C SER A 142 -13.38 -9.10 12.61
N ILE A 143 -12.45 -9.13 13.56
CA ILE A 143 -11.11 -9.70 13.37
C ILE A 143 -11.08 -11.10 13.99
N ASP A 144 -10.81 -12.11 13.16
CA ASP A 144 -10.46 -13.45 13.55
C ASP A 144 -8.93 -13.61 13.61
N ARG A 145 -8.43 -14.00 14.78
CA ARG A 145 -6.99 -14.19 15.02
C ARG A 145 -6.52 -15.60 14.65
N HIS A 146 -7.45 -16.52 14.40
CA HIS A 146 -7.16 -17.91 14.05
C HIS A 146 -8.04 -18.39 12.88
N PRO A 147 -8.04 -17.66 11.74
CA PRO A 147 -8.86 -18.02 10.59
C PRO A 147 -8.42 -19.36 10.03
N THR A 148 -9.38 -20.27 9.81
CA THR A 148 -9.16 -21.54 9.11
C THR A 148 -9.57 -21.47 7.63
N GLN A 149 -10.22 -20.37 7.25
CA GLN A 149 -10.69 -20.05 5.89
C GLN A 149 -10.69 -18.54 5.72
N ASP A 150 -10.86 -18.08 4.48
CA ASP A 150 -10.92 -16.65 4.18
C ASP A 150 -12.17 -16.02 4.77
N GLY A 151 -11.97 -14.95 5.53
CA GLY A 151 -13.02 -14.07 6.00
C GLY A 151 -13.53 -13.17 4.87
N THR A 152 -14.75 -12.65 5.01
CA THR A 152 -15.34 -11.75 4.02
C THR A 152 -14.83 -10.31 4.12
N ILE A 153 -14.06 -10.00 5.15
CA ILE A 153 -13.51 -8.69 5.45
C ILE A 153 -12.08 -8.93 5.90
N GLN A 154 -11.11 -8.42 5.17
CA GLN A 154 -9.69 -8.52 5.51
C GLN A 154 -9.04 -7.14 5.65
N SER A 155 -9.76 -6.09 5.22
CA SER A 155 -9.26 -4.74 5.15
C SER A 155 -9.20 -4.04 6.50
N PHE A 156 -8.19 -3.19 6.68
CA PHE A 156 -7.99 -2.45 7.92
C PHE A 156 -7.29 -1.11 7.67
N ALA A 157 -7.84 -0.05 8.23
CA ALA A 157 -7.31 1.29 8.11
C ALA A 157 -6.53 1.73 9.36
N LEU A 158 -5.39 2.37 9.13
CA LEU A 158 -4.50 2.98 10.10
C LEU A 158 -4.27 4.43 9.71
N VAL A 159 -4.09 5.31 10.69
CA VAL A 159 -3.67 6.70 10.47
C VAL A 159 -2.31 6.95 11.12
N VAL A 160 -1.42 7.61 10.38
CA VAL A 160 -0.12 8.03 10.85
C VAL A 160 -0.27 9.15 11.87
N ASP A 161 0.39 9.00 13.00
CA ASP A 161 0.41 9.98 14.09
C ASP A 161 1.84 10.20 14.54
N LEU A 162 2.58 11.03 13.79
CA LEU A 162 3.90 11.48 14.19
C LEU A 162 3.75 12.49 15.32
N GLU A 163 4.38 12.22 16.47
CA GLU A 163 4.50 13.21 17.53
C GLU A 163 5.19 14.45 16.95
N GLN A 164 4.50 15.59 17.00
CA GLN A 164 5.16 16.87 16.78
C GLN A 164 6.06 17.07 17.99
N ASN A 165 7.37 16.93 17.82
CA ASN A 165 8.32 17.38 18.83
C ASN A 165 7.93 18.83 19.20
N MET A 166 7.46 19.01 20.44
CA MET A 166 7.29 20.32 21.06
C MET A 166 8.64 20.98 21.28
#